data_AF-A0A6V7VDH4-F1
#
_entry.id   AF-A0A6V7VDH4-F1
#
_cell.length_a   1.000
_cell.length_b   1.000
_cell.length_c   1.000
_cell.angle_alpha   90.00
_cell.angle_beta   90.00
_cell.angle_gamma   90.00
#
_symmetry.space_group_name_H-M   'P 1'
#
loop_
_entity.id
_entity.type
_entity.pdbx_description
1 polymer ?
#
loop_
_entity_poly.entity_id
_entity_poly.type
_entity_poly.pdbx_seq_one_letter_code
_entity_poly.pdbx_strand_id
1 'polypeptide(L)'
;MKPTNLLNRVNLTPFYTYKELIPLCGKNLVPNATERPRSKNKCLDEMQHLFACLKKWEYDDLHCKEFNEALQRCVTENHVHIQAQLKRNREGELKFHIASEGSNVKEHADKMSLKEINTLFKKYPQPDLPKPPYNPHQRMGHQPYWGDQFNLKYKRGKKS
;
A
#
# COMPACT_ATOMS: atom_id res chain seq x y z
N MET A 1 45.70 -1.13 -10.30
CA MET A 1 44.51 -0.69 -11.06
C MET A 1 43.94 0.55 -10.37
N LYS A 2 43.81 1.66 -11.10
CA LYS A 2 43.38 2.96 -10.56
C LYS A 2 41.88 2.93 -10.21
N PRO A 3 41.45 3.43 -9.04
CA PRO A 3 40.03 3.54 -8.71
C PRO A 3 39.38 4.56 -9.65
N THR A 4 38.32 4.14 -10.32
CA THR A 4 37.49 5.00 -11.17
C THR A 4 36.80 6.05 -10.31
N ASN A 5 37.02 7.31 -10.65
CA ASN A 5 36.38 8.46 -10.02
C ASN A 5 34.86 8.33 -10.13
N LEU A 6 34.21 8.04 -9.01
CA LEU A 6 32.76 8.13 -8.88
C LEU A 6 32.36 9.59 -9.05
N LEU A 7 31.49 9.83 -10.04
CA LEU A 7 30.93 11.12 -10.40
C LEU A 7 30.46 11.92 -9.17
N ASN A 8 31.22 12.95 -8.82
CA ASN A 8 30.83 14.00 -7.90
C ASN A 8 29.69 14.82 -8.54
N ARG A 9 28.46 14.65 -8.05
CA ARG A 9 27.27 15.44 -8.43
C ARG A 9 27.29 16.84 -7.79
N VAL A 10 28.34 17.62 -8.02
CA VAL A 10 28.44 18.98 -7.45
C VAL A 10 27.72 20.03 -8.31
N ASN A 11 27.37 19.72 -9.56
CA ASN A 11 26.81 20.72 -10.49
C ASN A 11 25.47 20.29 -11.10
N LEU A 12 24.41 20.26 -10.30
CA LEU A 12 23.02 20.25 -10.80
C LEU A 12 22.46 21.66 -10.60
N THR A 13 22.08 22.31 -11.70
CA THR A 13 21.51 23.66 -11.71
C THR A 13 20.22 23.73 -10.88
N PRO A 14 19.88 24.89 -10.28
CA PRO A 14 19.05 24.95 -9.08
C PRO A 14 17.54 24.83 -9.33
N PHE A 15 17.09 24.62 -10.56
CA PHE A 15 15.67 24.87 -10.85
C PHE A 15 14.69 23.78 -10.41
N TYR A 16 15.13 22.54 -10.16
CA TYR A 16 14.28 21.51 -9.52
C TYR A 16 15.13 20.44 -8.82
N THR A 17 15.64 20.72 -7.61
CA THR A 17 16.24 19.67 -6.78
C THR A 17 15.14 18.84 -6.12
N TYR A 18 15.00 17.58 -6.52
CA TYR A 18 14.11 16.62 -5.87
C TYR A 18 14.47 16.50 -4.38
N LYS A 19 13.50 16.79 -3.50
CA LYS A 19 13.65 16.66 -2.05
C LYS A 19 13.03 15.35 -1.60
N GLU A 20 13.88 14.40 -1.21
CA GLU A 20 13.46 13.11 -0.65
C GLU A 20 12.79 13.33 0.72
N LEU A 21 11.48 13.02 0.81
CA LEU A 21 10.76 12.90 2.09
C LEU A 21 11.02 11.54 2.77
N ILE A 22 11.25 10.52 1.95
CA ILE A 22 11.57 9.15 2.33
C ILE A 22 12.81 8.77 1.51
N PRO A 23 13.81 8.08 2.09
CA PRO A 23 14.97 7.62 1.34
C PRO A 23 14.53 6.75 0.15
N LEU A 24 15.10 6.94 -1.05
CA LEU A 24 14.83 6.02 -2.18
C LEU A 24 15.55 4.67 -2.03
N CYS A 25 15.45 4.05 -0.85
CA CYS A 25 15.76 2.64 -0.67
C CYS A 25 14.51 1.80 -0.94
N GLY A 26 14.70 0.64 -1.56
CA GLY A 26 13.64 -0.37 -1.63
C GLY A 26 13.30 -0.91 -0.23
N LYS A 27 12.26 -1.74 -0.16
CA LYS A 27 11.92 -2.51 1.04
C LYS A 27 11.94 -4.00 0.68
N ASN A 28 12.28 -4.86 1.64
CA ASN A 28 12.20 -6.32 1.48
C ASN A 28 10.76 -6.88 1.61
N LEU A 29 9.77 -6.02 1.44
CA LEU A 29 8.36 -6.36 1.51
C LEU A 29 7.59 -5.37 0.63
N VAL A 30 6.74 -5.90 -0.23
CA VAL A 30 5.68 -5.11 -0.84
C VAL A 30 4.50 -5.14 0.12
N PRO A 31 4.07 -3.98 0.66
CA PRO A 31 2.89 -3.94 1.49
C PRO A 31 1.71 -4.39 0.64
N ASN A 32 0.86 -5.26 1.19
CA ASN A 32 -0.43 -5.50 0.57
C ASN A 32 -1.14 -4.15 0.58
N ALA A 33 -1.34 -3.57 -0.60
CA ALA A 33 -2.34 -2.53 -0.76
C ALA A 33 -3.65 -3.21 -0.37
N THR A 34 -4.05 -3.02 0.88
CA THR A 34 -5.41 -3.36 1.29
C THR A 34 -6.25 -2.39 0.49
N GLU A 35 -6.72 -2.81 -0.68
CA GLU A 35 -7.90 -2.22 -1.26
C GLU A 35 -8.95 -2.37 -0.18
N ARG A 36 -9.13 -1.29 0.60
CA ARG A 36 -10.28 -1.20 1.47
C ARG A 36 -11.46 -1.44 0.54
N PRO A 37 -12.37 -2.38 0.87
CA PRO A 37 -13.59 -2.56 0.09
C PRO A 37 -14.14 -1.17 -0.17
N ARG A 38 -14.46 -0.85 -1.44
CA ARG A 38 -14.83 0.51 -1.90
C ARG A 38 -16.06 1.11 -1.20
N SER A 39 -16.59 0.45 -0.18
CA SER A 39 -17.83 0.77 0.48
C SER A 39 -17.67 0.78 2.00
N LYS A 40 -17.13 1.87 2.55
CA LYS A 40 -17.42 2.16 3.96
C LYS A 40 -18.90 2.50 4.19
N ASN A 41 -19.63 2.91 3.15
CA ASN A 41 -20.91 3.60 3.26
C ASN A 41 -22.02 3.11 2.31
N LYS A 42 -21.95 1.89 1.76
CA LYS A 42 -22.89 1.51 0.69
C LYS A 42 -24.37 1.44 1.09
N CYS A 43 -24.67 1.24 2.38
CA CYS A 43 -26.07 1.15 2.86
C CYS A 43 -26.46 2.31 3.79
N LEU A 44 -25.68 3.40 3.83
CA LEU A 44 -25.97 4.49 4.77
C LEU A 44 -27.24 5.25 4.39
N ASP A 45 -27.54 5.35 3.10
CA ASP A 45 -28.69 6.12 2.61
C ASP A 45 -30.00 5.41 2.97
N GLU A 46 -30.07 4.09 2.73
CA GLU A 46 -31.19 3.22 3.10
C GLU A 46 -31.39 3.19 4.61
N MET A 47 -30.28 3.17 5.37
CA MET A 47 -30.31 3.23 6.82
C MET A 47 -30.86 4.57 7.33
N GLN A 48 -30.46 5.69 6.71
CA GLN A 48 -31.00 7.02 7.05
C GLN A 48 -32.50 7.13 6.76
N HIS A 49 -32.97 6.58 5.64
CA HIS A 49 -34.39 6.55 5.31
C HIS A 49 -35.20 5.71 6.30
N LEU A 50 -34.68 4.55 6.69
CA LEU A 50 -35.31 3.73 7.73
C LEU A 50 -35.41 4.49 9.05
N PHE A 51 -34.34 5.12 9.52
CA PHE A 51 -34.37 5.89 10.76
C PHE A 51 -35.28 7.11 10.69
N ALA A 52 -35.40 7.76 9.53
CA ALA A 52 -36.34 8.85 9.33
C ALA A 52 -37.80 8.37 9.44
N CYS A 53 -38.10 7.20 8.89
CA CYS A 53 -39.42 6.57 9.00
C CYS A 53 -39.74 6.19 10.46
N LEU A 54 -38.81 5.48 11.12
CA LEU A 54 -38.99 5.06 12.52
C LEU A 54 -39.19 6.26 13.45
N LYS A 55 -38.46 7.35 13.24
CA LYS A 55 -38.64 8.58 14.01
C LYS A 55 -40.03 9.20 13.84
N LYS A 56 -40.64 9.08 12.66
CA LYS A 56 -41.97 9.63 12.36
C LYS A 56 -43.09 8.82 13.00
N TRP A 57 -42.92 7.50 13.14
CA TRP A 57 -43.94 6.56 13.60
C TRP A 57 -43.63 5.96 14.98
N GLU A 58 -42.86 6.67 15.82
CA GLU A 58 -42.50 6.22 17.18
C GLU A 58 -41.91 4.80 17.24
N TYR A 59 -41.12 4.44 16.23
CA TYR A 59 -40.47 3.14 16.06
C TYR A 59 -41.43 1.97 15.78
N ASP A 60 -42.63 2.23 15.25
CA ASP A 60 -43.50 1.19 14.69
C ASP A 60 -42.99 0.71 13.32
N ASP A 61 -42.51 -0.55 13.29
CA ASP A 61 -41.94 -1.18 12.11
C ASP A 61 -42.96 -1.45 10.99
N LEU A 62 -44.26 -1.51 11.29
CA LEU A 62 -45.28 -1.89 10.31
C LEU A 62 -45.33 -0.92 9.12
N HIS A 63 -45.16 0.38 9.41
CA HIS A 63 -45.18 1.48 8.44
C HIS A 63 -43.84 1.65 7.71
N CYS A 64 -42.76 1.03 8.20
CA CYS A 64 -41.40 1.20 7.69
C CYS A 64 -40.84 -0.04 6.97
N LYS A 65 -41.70 -1.02 6.65
CA LYS A 65 -41.32 -2.27 5.99
C LYS A 65 -40.56 -2.07 4.68
N GLU A 66 -40.99 -1.13 3.84
CA GLU A 66 -40.34 -0.87 2.55
C GLU A 66 -38.88 -0.43 2.72
N PHE A 67 -38.61 0.46 3.69
CA PHE A 67 -37.26 0.92 3.99
C PHE A 67 -36.40 -0.18 4.64
N ASN A 68 -37.02 -1.04 5.46
CA ASN A 68 -36.33 -2.18 6.05
C ASN A 68 -35.95 -3.22 4.98
N GLU A 69 -36.85 -3.53 4.05
CA GLU A 69 -36.55 -4.40 2.92
C GLU A 69 -35.45 -3.83 2.02
N ALA A 70 -35.48 -2.53 1.72
CA ALA A 70 -34.44 -1.86 0.93
C ALA A 70 -33.07 -1.97 1.62
N LEU A 71 -33.00 -1.72 2.93
CA LEU A 71 -31.77 -1.88 3.71
C LEU A 71 -31.28 -3.34 3.70
N GLN A 72 -32.17 -4.32 3.89
CA GLN A 72 -31.80 -5.74 3.85
C GLN A 72 -31.27 -6.17 2.49
N ARG A 73 -31.84 -5.68 1.38
CA ARG A 73 -31.32 -5.93 0.03
C ARG A 73 -29.91 -5.37 -0.13
N CYS A 74 -29.68 -4.12 0.27
CA CYS A 74 -28.34 -3.52 0.23
C CYS A 74 -27.32 -4.32 1.07
N VAL A 75 -27.70 -4.76 2.27
CA VAL A 75 -26.82 -5.52 3.18
C VAL A 75 -26.48 -6.89 2.59
N THR A 76 -27.45 -7.61 2.03
CA THR A 76 -27.23 -8.94 1.46
C THR A 76 -26.33 -8.88 0.23
N GLU A 77 -26.55 -7.94 -0.68
CA GLU A 77 -25.67 -7.70 -1.83
C GLU A 77 -24.24 -7.34 -1.41
N ASN A 78 -24.09 -6.47 -0.41
CA ASN A 78 -22.78 -6.11 0.11
C ASN A 78 -22.06 -7.25 0.79
N HIS A 79 -22.79 -8.10 1.50
CA HIS A 79 -22.22 -9.28 2.10
C HIS A 79 -21.64 -10.21 1.02
N VAL A 80 -22.34 -10.42 -0.10
CA VAL A 80 -21.83 -11.21 -1.25
C VAL A 80 -20.55 -10.58 -1.82
N HIS A 81 -20.52 -9.26 -2.00
CA HIS A 81 -19.32 -8.56 -2.50
C HIS A 81 -18.12 -8.67 -1.55
N ILE A 82 -18.34 -8.50 -0.24
CA ILE A 82 -17.30 -8.63 0.78
C ILE A 82 -16.78 -10.07 0.80
N GLN A 83 -17.66 -11.07 0.77
CA GLN A 83 -17.26 -12.48 0.73
C GLN A 83 -16.44 -12.80 -0.52
N ALA A 84 -16.86 -12.31 -1.70
CA ALA A 84 -16.10 -12.47 -2.93
C ALA A 84 -14.71 -11.83 -2.84
N GLN A 85 -14.60 -10.64 -2.25
CA GLN A 85 -13.30 -9.98 -2.04
C GLN A 85 -12.41 -10.74 -1.04
N LEU A 86 -12.97 -11.23 0.07
CA LEU A 86 -12.25 -12.06 1.03
C LEU A 86 -11.75 -13.35 0.38
N LYS A 87 -12.54 -13.96 -0.50
CA LYS A 87 -12.15 -15.15 -1.27
C LYS A 87 -10.96 -14.86 -2.19
N ARG A 88 -11.02 -13.80 -3.01
CA ARG A 88 -9.89 -13.35 -3.86
C ARG A 88 -8.62 -13.08 -3.04
N ASN A 89 -8.77 -12.44 -1.88
CA ASN A 89 -7.65 -12.16 -0.98
C ASN A 89 -7.01 -13.45 -0.40
N ARG A 90 -7.83 -14.46 -0.05
CA ARG A 90 -7.34 -15.76 0.43
C ARG A 90 -6.59 -16.51 -0.65
N GLU A 91 -7.18 -16.57 -1.85
CA GLU A 91 -6.64 -17.21 -3.04
C GLU A 91 -5.36 -16.52 -3.55
N GLY A 92 -5.09 -15.29 -3.11
CA GLY A 92 -3.84 -14.59 -3.43
C GLY A 92 -3.87 -13.93 -4.81
N GLU A 93 -5.06 -13.75 -5.38
CA GLU A 93 -5.27 -13.07 -6.67
C GLU A 93 -4.98 -11.57 -6.63
N LEU A 94 -4.54 -11.04 -5.48
CA LEU A 94 -4.00 -9.69 -5.41
C LEU A 94 -2.69 -9.65 -6.20
N LYS A 95 -2.81 -9.24 -7.46
CA LYS A 95 -1.70 -9.05 -8.38
C LYS A 95 -0.93 -7.79 -8.00
N PHE A 96 0.38 -7.84 -8.20
CA PHE A 96 1.24 -6.69 -8.00
C PHE A 96 1.25 -5.83 -9.27
N HIS A 97 0.66 -4.64 -9.20
CA HIS A 97 0.64 -3.72 -10.34
C HIS A 97 1.93 -2.88 -10.36
N ILE A 98 2.70 -2.98 -11.45
CA ILE A 98 3.83 -2.08 -11.72
C ILE A 98 3.36 -0.93 -12.61
N ALA A 99 3.45 0.30 -12.10
CA ALA A 99 3.03 1.51 -12.84
C ALA A 99 3.95 1.89 -14.02
N SER A 100 5.15 1.31 -14.12
CA SER A 100 6.10 1.62 -15.19
C SER A 100 5.80 0.82 -16.45
N GLU A 101 5.29 1.50 -17.48
CA GLU A 101 4.91 0.93 -18.77
C GLU A 101 6.10 0.41 -19.61
N GLY A 102 7.33 0.87 -19.32
CA GLY A 102 8.52 0.52 -20.10
C GLY A 102 9.40 -0.60 -19.52
N SER A 103 8.93 -1.35 -18.52
CA SER A 103 9.75 -2.41 -17.90
C SER A 103 9.40 -3.80 -18.43
N ASN A 104 10.41 -4.53 -18.94
CA ASN A 104 10.29 -5.97 -19.28
C ASN A 104 9.86 -6.83 -18.08
N VAL A 105 9.95 -6.27 -16.87
CA VAL A 105 9.55 -6.90 -15.61
C VAL A 105 8.04 -6.80 -15.38
N LYS A 106 7.33 -5.87 -16.04
CA LYS A 106 5.88 -5.67 -15.89
C LYS A 106 5.08 -6.93 -16.24
N GLU A 107 5.39 -7.56 -17.37
CA GLU A 107 4.69 -8.79 -17.79
C GLU A 107 4.85 -9.95 -16.80
N HIS A 108 6.02 -10.05 -16.16
CA HIS A 108 6.27 -11.09 -15.15
C HIS A 108 5.64 -10.73 -13.80
N ALA A 109 5.63 -9.45 -13.44
CA ALA A 109 5.03 -8.96 -12.21
C ALA A 109 3.50 -9.08 -12.20
N ASP A 110 2.83 -8.78 -13.32
CA ASP A 110 1.38 -8.91 -13.47
C ASP A 110 0.91 -10.37 -13.41
N LYS A 111 1.82 -11.33 -13.67
CA LYS A 111 1.58 -12.77 -13.58
C LYS A 111 1.84 -13.34 -12.19
N MET A 112 2.58 -12.64 -11.32
CA MET A 112 2.93 -13.12 -9.98
C MET A 112 1.98 -12.55 -8.92
N SER A 113 1.64 -13.38 -7.95
CA SER A 113 0.94 -12.95 -6.74
C SER A 113 1.87 -12.16 -5.82
N LEU A 114 1.30 -11.26 -5.02
CA LEU A 114 2.03 -10.54 -3.96
C LEU A 114 2.76 -11.48 -2.98
N LYS A 115 2.21 -12.68 -2.72
CA LYS A 115 2.83 -13.67 -1.85
C LYS A 115 4.12 -14.24 -2.45
N GLU A 116 4.12 -14.53 -3.74
CA GLU A 116 5.30 -15.02 -4.47
C GLU A 116 6.40 -13.95 -4.50
N ILE A 117 6.04 -12.70 -4.77
CA ILE A 117 6.97 -11.57 -4.75
C ILE A 117 7.58 -11.38 -3.37
N ASN A 118 6.77 -11.41 -2.30
CA ASN A 118 7.28 -11.34 -0.94
C ASN A 118 8.14 -12.56 -0.55
N THR A 119 7.92 -13.72 -1.17
CA THR A 119 8.80 -14.89 -1.01
C THR A 119 10.15 -14.66 -1.69
N LEU A 120 10.17 -14.03 -2.86
CA LEU A 120 11.41 -13.63 -3.54
C LEU A 120 12.20 -12.62 -2.71
N PHE A 121 11.54 -11.60 -2.13
CA PHE A 121 12.22 -10.64 -1.25
C PHE A 121 12.77 -11.26 0.03
N LYS A 122 12.18 -12.35 0.53
CA LYS A 122 12.75 -13.13 1.64
C LYS A 122 13.98 -13.93 1.24
N LYS A 123 13.98 -14.51 0.03
CA LYS A 123 15.11 -15.28 -0.51
C LYS A 123 16.30 -14.38 -0.87
N TYR A 124 16.01 -13.21 -1.44
CA TYR A 124 17.00 -12.23 -1.90
C TYR A 124 16.75 -10.87 -1.25
N PRO A 125 17.02 -10.73 0.06
CA PRO A 125 16.84 -9.47 0.75
C PRO A 125 17.87 -8.45 0.27
N GLN A 126 17.49 -7.17 0.25
CA GLN A 126 18.44 -6.08 0.07
C GLN A 126 19.47 -6.11 1.22
N PRO A 127 20.77 -6.08 0.90
CA PRO A 127 21.82 -6.09 1.91
C PRO A 127 21.76 -4.82 2.77
N ASP A 128 22.12 -4.95 4.04
CA ASP A 128 22.18 -3.87 5.03
C ASP A 128 20.86 -3.13 5.32
N LEU A 129 19.72 -3.68 4.92
CA LEU A 129 18.41 -3.14 5.28
C LEU A 129 18.07 -3.45 6.75
N PRO A 130 17.61 -2.47 7.55
CA PRO A 130 17.19 -2.72 8.93
C PRO A 130 15.96 -3.64 8.99
N LYS A 131 15.74 -4.27 10.15
CA LYS A 131 14.53 -5.09 10.35
C LYS A 131 13.30 -4.17 10.41
N PRO A 132 12.15 -4.59 9.85
CA PRO A 132 10.92 -3.83 10.02
C PRO A 132 10.55 -3.76 11.52
N PRO A 133 10.02 -2.62 12.00
CA PRO A 133 9.66 -1.41 11.26
C PRO A 133 10.89 -0.59 10.81
N TYR A 134 10.90 -0.18 9.54
CA TYR A 134 12.00 0.61 8.98
C TYR A 134 11.96 2.03 9.58
N ASN A 135 13.00 2.41 10.33
CA ASN A 135 13.16 3.78 10.80
C ASN A 135 13.62 4.66 9.62
N PRO A 136 12.82 5.65 9.16
CA PRO A 136 13.26 6.54 8.11
C PRO A 136 14.33 7.48 8.69
N HIS A 137 15.60 7.18 8.42
CA HIS A 137 16.67 8.10 8.74
C HIS A 137 16.66 9.24 7.71
N GLN A 138 16.61 10.50 8.18
CA GLN A 138 16.85 11.63 7.29
C GLN A 138 18.29 11.58 6.77
N ARG A 139 18.43 11.80 5.46
CA ARG A 139 19.73 11.92 4.82
C ARG A 139 20.41 13.20 5.29
N MET A 140 21.66 13.10 5.75
CA MET A 140 22.45 14.30 6.03
C MET A 140 22.88 14.93 4.70
N GLY A 141 22.83 16.27 4.57
CA GLY A 141 23.02 16.97 3.30
C GLY A 141 24.35 16.67 2.59
N HIS A 142 25.38 16.28 3.33
CA HIS A 142 26.72 15.96 2.80
C HIS A 142 26.93 14.46 2.49
N GLN A 143 25.97 13.57 2.77
CA GLN A 143 26.16 12.14 2.58
C GLN A 143 25.90 11.71 1.14
N PRO A 144 26.81 10.93 0.50
CA PRO A 144 26.57 10.39 -0.82
C PRO A 144 25.49 9.29 -0.76
N TYR A 145 24.71 9.20 -1.84
CA TYR A 145 23.51 8.38 -1.92
C TYR A 145 23.73 6.89 -1.67
N TRP A 146 24.80 6.33 -2.25
CA TRP A 146 25.21 4.93 -2.05
C TRP A 146 25.56 4.61 -0.59
N GLY A 147 25.98 5.61 0.18
CA GLY A 147 26.34 5.46 1.59
C GLY A 147 25.14 5.44 2.54
N ASP A 148 23.94 5.66 2.03
CA ASP A 148 22.67 5.60 2.79
C ASP A 148 21.90 4.30 2.51
N GLN A 149 22.04 3.76 1.29
CA GLN A 149 21.39 2.50 0.88
C GLN A 149 22.13 1.25 1.35
N PHE A 150 23.47 1.31 1.47
CA PHE A 150 24.32 0.16 1.82
C PHE A 150 25.35 0.59 2.88
N ASN A 151 25.72 -0.31 3.80
CA ASN A 151 26.62 -0.09 4.95
C ASN A 151 26.06 0.65 6.18
N LEU A 152 24.75 0.62 6.44
CA LEU A 152 24.16 1.19 7.67
C LEU A 152 24.71 0.53 8.95
N LYS A 153 24.88 -0.80 8.91
CA LYS A 153 25.30 -1.64 10.03
C LYS A 153 26.57 -1.17 10.75
N TYR A 154 27.48 -0.51 10.02
CA TYR A 154 28.80 -0.11 10.53
C TYR A 154 28.90 1.40 10.86
N LYS A 155 27.85 2.18 10.66
CA LYS A 155 27.87 3.63 10.90
C LYS A 155 27.31 3.97 12.29
N ARG A 156 28.15 4.63 13.11
CA ARG A 156 27.78 5.11 14.44
C ARG A 156 26.62 6.13 14.34
N GLY A 157 25.53 5.88 15.07
CA GLY A 157 24.31 6.71 15.03
C GLY A 157 23.25 6.28 14.00
N LYS A 158 23.57 5.32 13.13
CA LYS A 158 22.65 4.71 12.15
C LYS A 158 22.61 3.18 12.31
N LYS A 159 22.54 2.70 13.56
CA LYS A 159 22.45 1.26 13.84
C LYS A 159 21.10 0.72 13.35
N SER A 160 21.18 -0.31 12.51
CA SER A 160 20.07 -1.07 11.92
C SER A 160 19.21 -1.80 12.94
#